data_AF-A0A8C2NQJ2-F1
#
_entry.id   AF-A0A8C2NQJ2-F1
#
_cell.length_a   1.000
_cell.length_b   1.000
_cell.length_c   1.000
_cell.angle_alpha   90.00
_cell.angle_beta   90.00
_cell.angle_gamma   90.00
#
_symmetry.space_group_name_H-M   'P 1'
#
loop_
_entity.id
_entity.type
_entity.pdbx_description
1 polymer ?
#
loop_
_entity_poly.entity_id
_entity_poly.type
_entity_poly.pdbx_seq_one_letter_code
_entity_poly.pdbx_strand_id
1 'polypeptide(L)'
;MDFRIRSLGLKPALPRPSCVFSIVVFGSIVNEGYLNSPSESEEFCIYNRNPNACGYGVTVGVLAFLTCLLYLALDVYFPQISSVKDRKKAVLSDIGVSAFWAFLWFVGFCFLANQWQVSEPKDNPLNEGTDAARAAIAFSFFSIFTWSLTAALAVRRFKDLTFQEEYNTLFPASAQP
;
A
#
# COMPACT_ATOMS: atom_id res chain seq x y z
N MET A 1 -10.64 35.34 -5.19
CA MET A 1 -9.68 34.70 -4.26
C MET A 1 -9.24 33.34 -4.80
N ASP A 2 -8.87 33.27 -6.09
CA ASP A 2 -8.70 31.98 -6.79
C ASP A 2 -7.59 32.03 -7.85
N PHE A 3 -6.48 32.70 -7.52
CA PHE A 3 -5.33 32.80 -8.43
C PHE A 3 -3.97 32.64 -7.74
N ARG A 4 -3.96 32.50 -6.41
CA ARG A 4 -2.72 32.42 -5.62
C ARG A 4 -2.26 30.97 -5.31
N ILE A 5 -3.08 29.96 -5.62
CA ILE A 5 -2.71 28.54 -5.44
C ILE A 5 -1.85 28.00 -6.61
N ARG A 6 -1.92 28.61 -7.81
CA ARG A 6 -1.10 28.19 -8.97
C ARG A 6 0.39 28.57 -8.88
N SER A 7 0.84 29.31 -7.86
CA SER A 7 2.26 29.70 -7.74
C SER A 7 3.14 28.68 -7.01
N LEU A 8 2.56 27.70 -6.32
CA LEU A 8 3.26 26.46 -5.96
C LEU A 8 3.02 25.47 -7.10
N GLY A 9 4.05 25.07 -7.84
CA GLY A 9 4.00 24.06 -8.90
C GLY A 9 3.65 22.65 -8.42
N LEU A 10 2.74 22.52 -7.45
CA LEU A 10 2.22 21.27 -6.92
C LEU A 10 1.25 20.70 -7.95
N LYS A 11 1.75 19.82 -8.82
CA LYS A 11 0.85 18.91 -9.55
C LYS A 11 -0.05 18.22 -8.52
N PRO A 12 -1.37 18.09 -8.75
CA PRO A 12 -2.22 17.37 -7.81
C PRO A 12 -1.64 15.97 -7.61
N ALA A 13 -1.19 15.67 -6.39
CA ALA A 13 -0.68 14.36 -6.03
C ALA A 13 -1.87 13.40 -6.03
N LEU A 14 -2.04 12.68 -7.13
CA LEU A 14 -3.05 11.63 -7.20
C LEU A 14 -2.70 10.56 -6.15
N PRO A 15 -3.67 10.08 -5.36
CA PRO A 15 -3.42 9.00 -4.41
C PRO A 15 -2.83 7.80 -5.12
N ARG A 16 -1.77 7.22 -4.54
CA ARG A 16 -1.17 6.00 -5.11
C ARG A 16 -2.21 4.87 -5.10
N PRO A 17 -2.34 4.07 -6.18
CA PRO A 17 -3.31 2.97 -6.22
C PRO A 17 -3.20 2.01 -5.03
N SER A 18 -1.98 1.84 -4.49
CA SER A 18 -1.71 1.05 -3.28
C SER A 18 -2.49 1.54 -2.04
N CYS A 19 -2.78 2.84 -1.92
CA CYS A 19 -3.58 3.39 -0.83
C CYS A 19 -5.03 2.88 -0.94
N VAL A 20 -5.59 2.92 -2.15
CA VAL A 20 -6.99 2.51 -2.40
C VAL A 20 -7.17 1.04 -2.12
N PHE A 21 -6.26 0.19 -2.62
CA PHE A 21 -6.36 -1.25 -2.41
C PHE A 21 -6.20 -1.64 -0.94
N SER A 22 -5.34 -0.95 -0.19
CA SER A 22 -5.20 -1.17 1.25
C SER A 22 -6.51 -0.87 1.99
N ILE A 23 -7.16 0.28 1.70
CA ILE A 23 -8.47 0.63 2.28
C ILE A 23 -9.53 -0.41 1.96
N VAL A 24 -9.61 -0.84 0.70
CA VAL A 24 -10.62 -1.83 0.30
C VAL A 24 -10.43 -3.14 1.06
N VAL A 25 -9.19 -3.61 1.25
CA VAL A 25 -8.92 -4.86 1.97
C VAL A 25 -9.24 -4.76 3.46
N PHE A 26 -8.67 -3.82 4.21
CA PHE A 26 -8.98 -3.78 5.64
C PHE A 26 -10.42 -3.34 5.90
N GLY A 27 -10.97 -2.46 5.08
CA GLY A 27 -12.34 -1.97 5.21
C GLY A 27 -13.37 -3.07 5.00
N SER A 28 -13.19 -3.91 3.97
CA SER A 28 -14.07 -5.07 3.74
C SER A 28 -14.01 -6.09 4.88
N ILE A 29 -12.81 -6.38 5.41
CA ILE A 29 -12.65 -7.32 6.52
C ILE A 29 -13.22 -6.77 7.84
N VAL A 30 -12.98 -5.49 8.16
CA VAL A 30 -13.53 -4.90 9.39
C VAL A 30 -15.05 -4.78 9.33
N ASN A 31 -15.62 -4.51 8.16
CA ASN A 31 -17.07 -4.30 8.02
C ASN A 31 -17.87 -5.60 7.96
N GLU A 32 -17.39 -6.60 7.19
CA GLU A 32 -18.15 -7.83 6.93
C GLU A 32 -17.31 -9.12 7.06
N GLY A 33 -16.07 -9.01 7.55
CA GLY A 33 -15.20 -10.18 7.73
C GLY A 33 -15.46 -10.96 9.00
N TYR A 34 -16.25 -10.42 9.93
CA TYR A 34 -16.63 -11.07 11.20
C TYR A 34 -18.13 -11.38 11.18
N LEU A 35 -18.47 -12.65 11.37
CA LEU A 35 -19.83 -13.17 11.32
C LEU A 35 -20.29 -13.59 12.71
N ASN A 36 -21.59 -13.47 12.97
CA ASN A 36 -22.20 -13.93 14.21
C ASN A 36 -23.00 -15.22 13.97
N SER A 37 -22.79 -16.25 14.79
CA SER A 37 -23.57 -17.48 14.70
C SER A 37 -24.80 -17.40 15.61
N PRO A 38 -25.99 -17.86 15.20
CA PRO A 38 -27.16 -17.91 16.08
C PRO A 38 -26.95 -18.78 17.34
N SER A 39 -25.98 -19.70 17.30
CA SER A 39 -25.70 -20.66 18.38
C SER A 39 -24.54 -20.25 19.29
N GLU A 40 -23.79 -19.20 18.94
CA GLU A 40 -22.60 -18.78 19.69
C GLU A 40 -22.66 -17.27 19.95
N SER A 41 -22.19 -16.83 21.10
CA SER A 41 -22.24 -15.41 21.47
C SER A 41 -21.10 -14.58 20.90
N GLU A 42 -20.05 -15.21 20.35
CA GLU A 42 -18.86 -14.55 19.86
C GLU A 42 -18.82 -14.54 18.32
N GLU A 43 -18.41 -13.39 17.77
CA GLU A 43 -18.16 -13.26 16.34
C GLU A 43 -16.91 -14.02 15.91
N PHE A 44 -16.93 -14.59 14.71
CA PHE A 44 -15.80 -15.34 14.17
C PHE A 44 -15.43 -14.85 12.77
N CYS A 45 -14.17 -15.04 12.42
CA CYS A 45 -13.65 -14.63 11.12
C CYS A 45 -14.23 -15.50 9.98
N ILE A 46 -14.70 -14.88 8.91
CA ILE A 46 -15.28 -15.53 7.73
C ILE A 46 -14.30 -16.50 7.01
N TYR A 47 -13.00 -16.28 7.19
CA TYR A 47 -11.95 -17.15 6.69
C TYR A 47 -11.72 -18.33 7.64
N ASN A 48 -12.42 -19.44 7.40
CA ASN A 48 -12.27 -20.72 8.12
C ASN A 48 -12.26 -20.57 9.65
N ARG A 49 -13.09 -19.66 10.18
CA ARG A 49 -13.18 -19.34 11.61
C ARG A 49 -11.83 -19.02 12.25
N ASN A 50 -10.85 -18.60 11.45
CA ASN A 50 -9.48 -18.41 11.88
C ASN A 50 -9.22 -16.92 12.20
N PRO A 51 -9.13 -16.52 13.48
CA PRO A 51 -8.97 -15.11 13.84
C PRO A 51 -7.67 -14.52 13.28
N ASN A 52 -6.65 -15.34 13.05
CA ASN A 52 -5.39 -14.90 12.48
C ASN A 52 -5.53 -14.46 11.01
N ALA A 53 -6.51 -14.98 10.28
CA ALA A 53 -6.73 -14.61 8.87
C ALA A 53 -7.28 -13.19 8.74
N CYS A 54 -8.38 -12.88 9.45
CA CYS A 54 -8.92 -11.53 9.51
C CYS A 54 -7.91 -10.57 10.16
N GLY A 55 -7.28 -10.97 11.27
CA GLY A 55 -6.27 -10.17 11.95
C GLY A 55 -5.07 -9.83 11.05
N TYR A 56 -4.61 -10.78 10.22
CA TYR A 56 -3.58 -10.54 9.22
C TYR A 56 -4.02 -9.49 8.21
N GLY A 57 -5.19 -9.68 7.57
CA GLY A 57 -5.68 -8.77 6.52
C GLY A 57 -5.91 -7.34 7.03
N VAL A 58 -6.47 -7.20 8.23
CA VAL A 58 -6.65 -5.89 8.89
C VAL A 58 -5.31 -5.24 9.20
N THR A 59 -4.40 -5.97 9.86
CA THR A 59 -3.10 -5.42 10.27
C THR A 59 -2.27 -4.99 9.07
N VAL A 60 -2.12 -5.87 8.07
CA VAL A 60 -1.38 -5.58 6.83
C VAL A 60 -2.02 -4.43 6.08
N GLY A 61 -3.35 -4.41 5.93
CA GLY A 61 -4.05 -3.33 5.25
C GLY A 61 -3.92 -1.97 5.94
N VAL A 62 -4.07 -1.90 7.26
CA VAL A 62 -3.92 -0.63 8.02
C VAL A 62 -2.49 -0.10 7.95
N LEU A 63 -1.49 -0.96 8.20
CA LEU A 63 -0.08 -0.55 8.15
C LEU A 63 0.36 -0.13 6.74
N ALA A 64 -0.11 -0.84 5.71
CA ALA A 64 0.12 -0.46 4.31
C ALA A 64 -0.54 0.88 3.98
N PHE A 65 -1.76 1.14 4.47
CA PHE A 65 -2.45 2.41 4.28
C PHE A 65 -1.70 3.58 4.95
N LEU A 66 -1.26 3.42 6.22
CA LEU A 66 -0.47 4.44 6.93
C LEU A 66 0.87 4.71 6.24
N THR A 67 1.56 3.64 5.80
CA THR A 67 2.75 3.76 4.97
C THR A 67 2.43 4.51 3.68
N CYS A 68 1.27 4.24 3.09
CA CYS A 68 0.85 4.90 1.88
C CYS A 68 0.65 6.41 2.06
N LEU A 69 0.08 6.84 3.20
CA LEU A 69 -0.06 8.24 3.56
C LEU A 69 1.30 8.92 3.81
N LEU A 70 2.22 8.24 4.51
CA LEU A 70 3.55 8.77 4.78
C LEU A 70 4.32 9.09 3.49
N TYR A 71 4.37 8.15 2.56
CA TYR A 71 5.07 8.35 1.29
C TYR A 71 4.31 9.27 0.33
N LEU A 72 2.97 9.37 0.42
CA LEU A 72 2.22 10.40 -0.30
C LEU A 72 2.62 11.80 0.18
N ALA A 73 2.74 11.99 1.50
CA ALA A 73 3.25 13.23 2.07
C ALA A 73 4.70 13.47 1.61
N LEU A 74 5.55 12.44 1.65
CA LEU A 74 6.92 12.53 1.15
C LEU A 74 6.98 12.97 -0.31
N ASP A 75 6.10 12.45 -1.19
CA ASP A 75 6.02 12.87 -2.59
C ASP A 75 5.62 14.35 -2.74
N VAL A 76 4.72 14.84 -1.89
CA VAL A 76 4.33 16.28 -1.83
C VAL A 76 5.52 17.15 -1.41
N TYR A 77 6.31 16.71 -0.43
CA TYR A 77 7.48 17.44 0.07
C TYR A 77 8.73 17.23 -0.78
N PHE A 78 8.79 16.21 -1.62
CA PHE A 78 9.97 15.82 -2.39
C PHE A 78 10.58 16.97 -3.23
N PRO A 79 9.80 17.82 -3.93
CA PRO A 79 10.34 18.94 -4.69
C PRO A 79 11.09 19.96 -3.83
N GLN A 80 10.74 20.09 -2.55
CA GLN A 80 11.33 21.05 -1.61
C GLN A 80 12.68 20.57 -1.05
N ILE A 81 13.03 19.29 -1.20
CA ILE A 81 14.32 18.76 -0.74
C ILE A 81 15.42 19.31 -1.66
N SER A 82 16.35 20.12 -1.15
CA SER A 82 17.45 20.69 -1.95
C SER A 82 18.60 19.71 -2.19
N SER A 83 18.83 18.80 -1.25
CA SER A 83 19.92 17.83 -1.26
C SER A 83 19.60 16.60 -2.12
N VAL A 84 20.44 16.34 -3.14
CA VAL A 84 20.34 15.13 -3.98
C VAL A 84 20.53 13.86 -3.14
N LYS A 85 21.39 13.91 -2.13
CA LYS A 85 21.66 12.79 -1.21
C LYS A 85 20.41 12.39 -0.42
N ASP A 86 19.66 13.37 0.07
CA ASP A 86 18.45 13.11 0.86
C ASP A 86 17.31 12.62 -0.02
N ARG A 87 17.17 13.17 -1.23
CA ARG A 87 16.26 12.64 -2.26
C ARG A 87 16.57 11.17 -2.57
N LYS A 88 17.84 10.81 -2.74
CA LYS A 88 18.29 9.44 -3.03
C LYS A 88 17.96 8.48 -1.90
N LYS A 89 18.19 8.87 -0.64
CA LYS A 89 17.79 8.07 0.55
C LYS A 89 16.28 7.87 0.61
N ALA A 90 15.51 8.91 0.34
CA ALA A 90 14.05 8.86 0.36
C ALA A 90 13.52 7.87 -0.70
N VAL A 91 14.05 7.92 -1.93
CA VAL A 91 13.70 6.97 -3.00
C VAL A 91 14.18 5.55 -2.68
N LEU A 92 15.37 5.38 -2.10
CA LEU A 92 15.86 4.06 -1.69
C LEU A 92 14.95 3.41 -0.64
N SER A 93 14.48 4.21 0.31
CA SER A 93 13.49 3.78 1.29
C SER A 93 12.19 3.34 0.61
N ASP A 94 11.68 4.12 -0.35
CA ASP A 94 10.46 3.77 -1.11
C ASP A 94 10.60 2.44 -1.88
N ILE A 95 11.77 2.18 -2.47
CA ILE A 95 12.07 0.90 -3.14
C ILE A 95 11.97 -0.26 -2.14
N GLY A 96 12.69 -0.17 -1.01
CA GLY A 96 12.75 -1.24 -0.02
C GLY A 96 11.40 -1.53 0.62
N VAL A 97 10.68 -0.47 1.01
CA VAL A 97 9.35 -0.60 1.61
C VAL A 97 8.33 -1.11 0.60
N SER A 98 8.39 -0.67 -0.66
CA SER A 98 7.50 -1.19 -1.70
C SER A 98 7.73 -2.67 -1.99
N ALA A 99 8.98 -3.12 -2.03
CA ALA A 99 9.29 -4.55 -2.20
C ALA A 99 8.80 -5.39 -1.02
N PHE A 100 8.98 -4.88 0.21
CA PHE A 100 8.48 -5.51 1.42
C PHE A 100 6.95 -5.66 1.43
N TRP A 101 6.22 -4.60 1.07
CA TRP A 101 4.77 -4.66 0.97
C TRP A 101 4.30 -5.60 -0.14
N ALA A 102 4.94 -5.60 -1.31
CA ALA A 102 4.61 -6.55 -2.37
C ALA A 102 4.70 -8.01 -1.88
N PHE A 103 5.74 -8.34 -1.10
CA PHE A 103 5.89 -9.66 -0.49
C PHE A 103 4.79 -9.96 0.53
N LEU A 104 4.46 -9.03 1.43
CA LEU A 104 3.38 -9.22 2.39
C LEU A 104 2.02 -9.38 1.69
N TRP A 105 1.73 -8.60 0.64
CA TRP A 105 0.50 -8.77 -0.13
C TRP A 105 0.41 -10.12 -0.83
N PHE A 106 1.54 -10.67 -1.28
CA PHE A 106 1.61 -12.03 -1.81
C PHE A 106 1.30 -13.08 -0.73
N VAL A 107 1.93 -12.97 0.45
CA VAL A 107 1.65 -13.86 1.59
C VAL A 107 0.18 -13.76 2.00
N GLY A 108 -0.36 -12.54 2.08
CA GLY A 108 -1.76 -12.28 2.40
C GLY A 108 -2.73 -12.89 1.40
N PHE A 109 -2.48 -12.69 0.11
CA PHE A 109 -3.29 -13.32 -0.94
C PHE A 109 -3.30 -14.84 -0.78
N CYS A 110 -2.13 -15.47 -0.68
CA CYS A 110 -2.04 -16.92 -0.50
C CYS A 110 -2.75 -17.40 0.77
N PHE A 111 -2.55 -16.70 1.89
CA PHE A 111 -3.11 -17.06 3.19
C PHE A 111 -4.63 -16.93 3.22
N LEU A 112 -5.16 -15.77 2.82
CA LEU A 112 -6.61 -15.51 2.80
C LEU A 112 -7.32 -16.43 1.80
N ALA A 113 -6.75 -16.64 0.60
CA ALA A 113 -7.32 -17.55 -0.39
C ALA A 113 -7.36 -19.00 0.12
N ASN A 114 -6.29 -19.47 0.78
CA ASN A 114 -6.25 -20.80 1.37
C ASN A 114 -7.31 -20.96 2.46
N GLN A 115 -7.40 -20.00 3.39
CA GLN A 115 -8.40 -20.06 4.46
C GLN A 115 -9.82 -19.96 3.89
N TRP A 116 -10.06 -19.12 2.87
CA TRP A 116 -11.35 -19.05 2.18
C TRP A 116 -11.73 -20.36 1.49
N GLN A 117 -10.78 -21.04 0.86
CA GLN A 117 -11.03 -22.31 0.15
C GLN A 117 -11.54 -23.41 1.09
N VAL A 118 -11.08 -23.43 2.34
CA VAL A 118 -11.46 -24.45 3.33
C VAL A 118 -12.59 -24.00 4.26
N SER A 119 -13.13 -22.79 4.09
CA SER A 119 -14.31 -22.33 4.83
C SER A 119 -15.53 -23.22 4.53
N GLU A 120 -16.24 -23.65 5.57
CA GLU A 120 -17.39 -24.54 5.42
C GLU A 120 -18.68 -23.74 5.13
N PRO A 121 -19.50 -24.11 4.12
CA PRO A 121 -20.76 -23.41 3.82
C PRO A 121 -21.76 -23.39 4.98
N LYS A 122 -21.68 -24.38 5.88
CA LYS A 122 -22.53 -24.46 7.08
C LYS A 122 -22.28 -23.33 8.07
N ASP A 123 -21.08 -22.75 8.06
CA ASP A 123 -20.69 -21.67 8.97
C ASP A 123 -21.27 -20.33 8.50
N ASN A 124 -21.62 -20.20 7.21
CA ASN A 124 -22.22 -19.00 6.62
C ASN A 124 -23.38 -19.35 5.67
N PRO A 125 -24.52 -19.84 6.19
CA PRO A 125 -25.64 -20.29 5.36
C PRO A 125 -26.31 -19.15 4.59
N LEU A 126 -26.19 -17.91 5.07
CA LEU A 126 -26.76 -16.70 4.45
C LEU A 126 -25.80 -16.02 3.46
N ASN A 127 -24.57 -16.53 3.31
CA ASN A 127 -23.51 -15.94 2.49
C ASN A 127 -23.17 -14.48 2.83
N GLU A 128 -23.40 -14.06 4.07
CA GLU A 128 -23.06 -12.70 4.55
C GLU A 128 -21.55 -12.46 4.42
N GLY A 129 -21.14 -11.26 3.98
CA GLY A 129 -19.71 -10.93 3.84
C GLY A 129 -18.93 -11.71 2.77
N THR A 130 -19.58 -12.58 1.99
CA THR A 130 -18.90 -13.39 0.97
C THR A 130 -18.26 -12.53 -0.12
N ASP A 131 -18.98 -11.51 -0.59
CA ASP A 131 -18.46 -10.59 -1.60
C ASP A 131 -17.34 -9.72 -1.04
N ALA A 132 -17.45 -9.29 0.23
CA ALA A 132 -16.41 -8.57 0.94
C ALA A 132 -15.13 -9.41 1.10
N ALA A 133 -15.24 -10.69 1.48
CA ALA A 133 -14.10 -11.59 1.59
C ALA A 133 -13.42 -11.85 0.24
N ARG A 134 -14.21 -12.09 -0.81
CA ARG A 134 -13.68 -12.26 -2.18
C ARG A 134 -13.01 -10.99 -2.69
N ALA A 135 -13.59 -9.82 -2.39
CA ALA A 135 -12.98 -8.53 -2.70
C ALA A 135 -11.62 -8.40 -1.98
N ALA A 136 -11.56 -8.65 -0.66
CA ALA A 136 -10.30 -8.59 0.08
C ALA A 136 -9.22 -9.50 -0.53
N ILE A 137 -9.55 -10.73 -0.94
CA ILE A 137 -8.61 -11.62 -1.64
C ILE A 137 -8.16 -11.03 -2.97
N ALA A 138 -9.11 -10.59 -3.81
CA ALA A 138 -8.80 -10.06 -5.14
C ALA A 138 -7.97 -8.78 -5.08
N PHE A 139 -8.31 -7.85 -4.20
CA PHE A 139 -7.56 -6.61 -4.01
C PHE A 139 -6.19 -6.86 -3.36
N SER A 140 -6.04 -7.90 -2.53
CA SER A 140 -4.73 -8.35 -2.06
C SER A 140 -3.83 -8.80 -3.23
N PHE A 141 -4.37 -9.59 -4.16
CA PHE A 141 -3.65 -10.02 -5.36
C PHE A 141 -3.23 -8.82 -6.23
N PHE A 142 -4.14 -7.90 -6.53
CA PHE A 142 -3.83 -6.72 -7.33
C PHE A 142 -2.83 -5.78 -6.64
N SER A 143 -2.83 -5.74 -5.31
CA SER A 143 -1.89 -4.95 -4.53
C SER A 143 -0.43 -5.35 -4.82
N ILE A 144 -0.14 -6.64 -5.02
CA ILE A 144 1.19 -7.15 -5.37
C ILE A 144 1.76 -6.39 -6.58
N PHE A 145 0.98 -6.25 -7.64
CA PHE A 145 1.41 -5.55 -8.85
C PHE A 145 1.58 -4.05 -8.64
N THR A 146 0.71 -3.42 -7.86
CA THR A 146 0.83 -1.97 -7.61
C THR A 146 2.06 -1.60 -6.81
N TRP A 147 2.40 -2.39 -5.79
CA TRP A 147 3.63 -2.20 -5.01
C TRP A 147 4.88 -2.54 -5.83
N SER A 148 4.84 -3.60 -6.65
CA SER A 148 5.93 -3.95 -7.56
C SER A 148 6.17 -2.87 -8.62
N LEU A 149 5.11 -2.31 -9.19
CA LEU A 149 5.21 -1.20 -10.15
C LEU A 149 5.77 0.06 -9.47
N THR A 150 5.32 0.37 -8.25
CA THR A 150 5.84 1.48 -7.46
C THR A 150 7.34 1.32 -7.22
N ALA A 151 7.79 0.13 -6.79
CA ALA A 151 9.21 -0.18 -6.62
C ALA A 151 9.99 -0.01 -7.94
N ALA A 152 9.46 -0.49 -9.07
CA ALA A 152 10.12 -0.36 -10.37
C ALA A 152 10.26 1.11 -10.82
N LEU A 153 9.22 1.92 -10.61
CA LEU A 153 9.27 3.36 -10.88
C LEU A 153 10.25 4.08 -9.95
N ALA A 154 10.29 3.71 -8.67
CA ALA A 154 11.26 4.24 -7.70
C ALA A 154 12.71 3.87 -8.08
N VAL A 155 12.96 2.65 -8.57
CA VAL A 155 14.28 2.25 -9.10
C VAL A 155 14.70 3.12 -10.29
N ARG A 156 13.79 3.46 -11.21
CA ARG A 156 14.11 4.38 -12.32
C ARG A 156 14.50 5.76 -11.78
N ARG A 157 13.69 6.31 -10.88
CA ARG A 157 13.97 7.60 -10.22
C ARG A 157 15.31 7.60 -9.47
N PHE A 158 15.66 6.49 -8.82
CA PHE A 158 16.93 6.35 -8.11
C PHE A 158 18.13 6.39 -9.07
N LYS A 159 18.02 5.76 -10.23
CA LYS A 159 19.07 5.81 -11.28
C LYS A 159 19.27 7.23 -11.79
N ASP A 160 18.18 7.95 -12.06
CA ASP A 160 18.24 9.34 -12.52
C ASP A 160 18.91 10.26 -11.48
N LEU A 161 18.57 10.10 -10.20
CA LEU A 161 19.19 10.85 -9.11
C LEU A 161 20.66 10.51 -8.92
N THR A 162 21.03 9.23 -9.12
CA THR A 162 22.43 8.79 -9.05
C THR A 162 23.25 9.42 -10.17
N PHE A 163 22.71 9.46 -11.39
CA PHE A 163 23.36 10.13 -12.51
C PHE A 163 23.53 11.64 -12.27
N GLN A 164 22.51 12.30 -11.72
CA GLN A 164 22.58 13.72 -11.33
C GLN A 164 23.66 13.98 -10.26
N GLU A 165 23.77 13.10 -9.25
CA GLU A 165 24.80 13.18 -8.21
C GLU A 165 26.21 13.08 -8.80
N GLU A 166 26.44 12.12 -9.70
CA GLU A 166 27.72 11.95 -10.40
C GLU A 166 28.04 13.16 -11.28
N TYR A 167 27.07 13.66 -12.05
CA TYR A 167 27.24 14.85 -12.89
C TYR A 167 27.66 16.08 -12.07
N ASN A 168 26.97 16.36 -10.96
CA ASN A 168 27.29 17.48 -10.08
C ASN A 168 28.66 17.34 -9.40
N THR A 169 29.15 16.11 -9.23
CA THR A 169 30.47 15.82 -8.66
C THR A 169 31.59 16.04 -9.68
N LEU A 170 31.35 15.66 -10.95
CA LEU A 170 32.34 15.80 -12.04
C LEU A 170 32.41 17.22 -12.60
N PHE A 171 31.27 17.93 -12.63
CA PHE A 171 31.15 19.30 -13.14
C PHE A 171 30.61 20.21 -12.03
N PRO A 172 31.41 20.48 -10.97
CA PRO A 172 31.00 21.44 -9.96
C PRO A 172 30.81 22.80 -10.65
N ALA A 173 29.70 23.49 -10.33
CA ALA A 173 29.47 24.83 -10.85
C ALA A 173 30.68 25.71 -10.47
N SER A 174 31.54 26.03 -11.45
CA SER A 174 32.59 27.01 -11.27
C SER A 174 31.91 28.31 -10.83
N ALA A 175 32.32 28.86 -9.69
CA ALA A 175 31.81 30.13 -9.18
C ALA A 175 31.75 31.13 -10.33
N GLN A 176 30.55 31.50 -10.77
CA GLN A 176 30.41 32.61 -11.69
C GLN A 176 30.85 33.87 -10.94
N PRO A 177 31.74 34.68 -11.53
CA PRO A 177 32.26 35.90 -10.89
C PRO A 177 31.16 36.93 -10.63
#